data_AF-A0AAW5N0N4-F1
#
_entry.id   AF-A0AAW5N0N4-F1
#
_cell.length_a   1.000
_cell.length_b   1.000
_cell.length_c   1.000
_cell.angle_alpha   90.00
_cell.angle_beta   90.00
_cell.angle_gamma   90.00
#
_symmetry.space_group_name_H-M   'P 1'
#
loop_
_entity.id
_entity.type
_entity.pdbx_description
1 polymer ?
#
loop_
_entity_poly.entity_id
_entity_poly.type
_entity_poly.pdbx_seq_one_letter_code
_entity_poly.pdbx_strand_id
1 'polypeptide(L)'
;MNKPKLDYNNVSEAILQKCNQLLLNVDVNTVSDAFDAVSEIVEIAIEKYSFDVSDYWKVENTDADIERKIRFTDINEGYEILVKKWVKQNPFKAELPDVPMDTSEPYEEYVKKLRMKAFAIGTAGTVAIGTAYAINSSHAKGWLIFGNPIVAIAAELIGIALIYTTVKYKENAKRQEIERQLRELEEKQKDYKAHLIETLTVAAEYWLKNAESYSDNIIKTF
;
A
#
# COMPACT_ATOMS: atom_id res chain seq x y z
N MET A 1 -8.18 -6.84 35.98
CA MET A 1 -7.32 -6.26 34.92
C MET A 1 -8.24 -5.62 33.88
N ASN A 2 -7.80 -4.64 33.08
CA ASN A 2 -8.66 -4.14 31.99
C ASN A 2 -8.51 -5.06 30.77
N LYS A 3 -9.61 -5.30 30.06
CA LYS A 3 -9.56 -6.05 28.79
C LYS A 3 -8.61 -5.34 27.82
N PRO A 4 -7.64 -6.04 27.22
CA PRO A 4 -6.78 -5.50 26.18
C PRO A 4 -7.59 -4.92 25.02
N LYS A 5 -7.03 -3.92 24.35
CA LYS A 5 -7.60 -3.29 23.15
C LYS A 5 -6.50 -3.11 22.13
N LEU A 6 -6.84 -3.26 20.85
CA LEU A 6 -5.92 -2.87 19.78
C LEU A 6 -5.70 -1.37 19.77
N ASP A 7 -4.44 -0.96 19.66
CA ASP A 7 -4.06 0.44 19.54
C ASP A 7 -4.01 0.85 18.06
N TYR A 8 -5.18 1.22 17.53
CA TYR A 8 -5.33 1.65 16.14
C TYR A 8 -4.52 2.90 15.81
N ASN A 9 -4.30 3.79 16.78
CA ASN A 9 -3.51 5.00 16.57
C ASN A 9 -2.05 4.65 16.35
N ASN A 10 -1.47 3.80 17.21
CA ASN A 10 -0.10 3.33 17.04
C ASN A 10 0.09 2.56 15.73
N VAL A 11 -0.89 1.76 15.30
CA VAL A 11 -0.85 1.08 13.99
C VAL A 11 -0.86 2.09 12.85
N SER A 12 -1.77 3.07 12.88
CA SER A 12 -1.87 4.11 11.85
C SER A 12 -0.57 4.92 11.74
N GLU A 13 0.02 5.31 12.88
CA GLU A 13 1.31 6.00 12.90
C GLU A 13 2.44 5.14 12.32
N ALA A 14 2.49 3.85 12.64
CA ALA A 14 3.48 2.93 12.09
C ALA A 14 3.34 2.79 10.56
N ILE A 15 2.11 2.66 10.05
CA ILE A 15 1.82 2.63 8.60
C ILE A 15 2.29 3.91 7.94
N LEU A 16 1.87 5.07 8.48
CA LEU A 16 2.25 6.38 7.95
C LEU A 16 3.76 6.56 7.88
N GLN A 17 4.48 6.24 8.95
CA GLN A 17 5.94 6.34 8.99
C GLN A 17 6.61 5.43 7.97
N LYS A 18 6.19 4.15 7.91
CA LYS A 18 6.82 3.15 7.06
C LYS A 18 6.55 3.39 5.57
N CYS A 19 5.31 3.71 5.21
CA CYS A 19 4.96 4.04 3.84
C CYS A 19 5.64 5.36 3.40
N ASN A 20 5.75 6.35 4.27
CA ASN A 20 6.49 7.58 3.93
C ASN A 20 7.97 7.31 3.64
N GLN A 21 8.60 6.39 4.38
CA GLN A 21 9.99 5.97 4.18
C GLN A 21 10.17 5.21 2.85
N LEU A 22 9.28 4.26 2.55
CA LEU A 22 9.39 3.43 1.34
C LEU A 22 9.06 4.20 0.06
N LEU A 23 8.04 5.06 0.13
CA LEU A 23 7.58 5.87 -1.01
C LEU A 23 8.36 7.20 -1.12
N LEU A 24 9.64 7.23 -0.73
CA LEU A 24 10.53 8.38 -0.98
C LEU A 24 10.92 8.46 -2.46
N ASN A 25 11.27 7.31 -3.05
CA ASN A 25 11.61 7.17 -4.47
C ASN A 25 10.64 6.17 -5.10
N VAL A 26 9.50 6.66 -5.57
CA VAL A 26 8.41 5.80 -6.01
C VAL A 26 8.79 5.01 -7.27
N ASP A 27 8.65 3.69 -7.19
CA ASP A 27 8.70 2.72 -8.28
C ASP A 27 7.81 1.50 -7.93
N VAL A 28 7.76 0.50 -8.81
CA VAL A 28 6.94 -0.71 -8.59
C VAL A 28 7.35 -1.47 -7.32
N ASN A 29 8.65 -1.53 -7.01
CA ASN A 29 9.15 -2.27 -5.87
C ASN A 29 8.80 -1.55 -4.57
N THR A 30 9.03 -0.24 -4.49
CA THR A 30 8.70 0.55 -3.29
C THR A 30 7.20 0.58 -2.98
N VAL A 31 6.34 0.54 -4.00
CA VAL A 31 4.90 0.32 -3.82
C VAL A 31 4.63 -1.08 -3.28
N SER A 32 5.20 -2.13 -3.88
CA SER A 32 5.08 -3.50 -3.37
C SER A 32 5.52 -3.61 -1.91
N ASP A 33 6.67 -3.02 -1.59
CA ASP A 33 7.26 -3.03 -0.26
C ASP A 33 6.37 -2.30 0.75
N ALA A 34 5.65 -1.25 0.32
CA ALA A 34 4.69 -0.57 1.18
C ALA A 34 3.50 -1.47 1.53
N PHE A 35 2.98 -2.26 0.59
CA PHE A 35 1.92 -3.24 0.88
C PHE A 35 2.41 -4.36 1.80
N ASP A 36 3.57 -4.94 1.48
CA ASP A 36 4.19 -5.99 2.30
C ASP A 36 4.43 -5.48 3.73
N ALA A 37 4.91 -4.24 3.88
CA ALA A 37 5.13 -3.61 5.18
C ALA A 37 3.84 -3.36 5.97
N VAL A 38 2.75 -2.95 5.32
CA VAL A 38 1.46 -2.77 6.00
C VAL A 38 0.90 -4.13 6.46
N SER A 39 1.04 -5.17 5.64
CA SER A 39 0.66 -6.54 6.02
C SER A 39 1.42 -6.99 7.28
N GLU A 40 2.73 -6.78 7.31
CA GLU A 40 3.57 -7.12 8.46
C GLU A 40 3.13 -6.35 9.72
N ILE A 41 2.87 -5.05 9.59
CA ILE A 41 2.43 -4.20 10.72
C ILE A 41 1.12 -4.74 11.32
N VAL A 42 0.11 -5.04 10.50
CA VAL A 42 -1.19 -5.50 11.02
C VAL A 42 -1.12 -6.92 11.58
N GLU A 43 -0.30 -7.80 10.99
CA GLU A 43 -0.08 -9.15 11.49
C GLU A 43 0.63 -9.15 12.86
N ILE A 44 1.65 -8.32 13.02
CA ILE A 44 2.32 -8.13 14.32
C ILE A 44 1.37 -7.54 15.35
N ALA A 45 0.53 -6.58 14.96
CA ALA A 45 -0.42 -5.95 15.86
C ALA A 45 -1.44 -6.95 16.42
N ILE A 46 -2.02 -7.81 15.56
CA ILE A 46 -2.97 -8.83 16.03
C ILE A 46 -2.29 -9.94 16.83
N GLU A 47 -1.06 -10.32 16.49
CA GLU A 47 -0.31 -11.32 17.25
C GLU A 47 -0.05 -10.83 18.68
N LYS A 48 0.45 -9.60 18.84
CA LYS A 48 0.65 -8.98 20.17
C LYS A 48 -0.65 -8.87 20.96
N TYR A 49 -1.71 -8.37 20.33
CA TYR A 49 -3.03 -8.30 20.94
C TYR A 49 -3.52 -9.69 21.40
N SER A 50 -3.29 -10.74 20.60
CA SER A 50 -3.67 -12.10 20.99
C SER A 50 -2.96 -12.57 22.26
N PHE A 51 -1.67 -12.26 22.43
CA PHE A 51 -0.96 -12.60 23.66
C PHE A 51 -1.50 -11.83 24.87
N ASP A 52 -1.74 -10.52 24.72
CA ASP A 52 -2.31 -9.71 25.80
C ASP A 52 -3.69 -10.23 26.24
N VAL A 53 -4.53 -10.62 25.28
CA VAL A 53 -5.85 -11.22 25.56
C VAL A 53 -5.72 -12.57 26.23
N SER A 54 -4.77 -13.40 25.81
CA SER A 54 -4.49 -14.70 26.42
C SER A 54 -4.10 -14.55 27.88
N ASP A 55 -3.20 -13.62 28.17
CA ASP A 55 -2.76 -13.31 29.53
C ASP A 55 -3.88 -12.74 30.39
N TYR A 56 -4.66 -11.80 29.82
CA TYR A 56 -5.85 -11.27 30.47
C TYR A 56 -6.85 -12.39 30.83
N TRP A 57 -7.15 -13.30 29.89
CA TRP A 57 -8.08 -14.39 30.13
C TRP A 57 -7.59 -15.32 31.25
N LYS A 58 -6.29 -15.67 31.26
CA LYS A 58 -5.68 -16.51 32.30
C LYS A 58 -5.76 -15.86 33.69
N VAL A 59 -5.59 -14.54 33.78
CA VAL A 59 -5.67 -13.78 35.04
C VAL A 59 -7.12 -13.67 35.54
N GLU A 60 -8.08 -13.40 34.66
CA GLU A 60 -9.48 -13.24 35.06
C GLU A 60 -10.21 -14.57 35.30
N ASN A 61 -9.68 -15.69 34.78
CA ASN A 61 -10.27 -17.02 34.89
C ASN A 61 -9.42 -17.98 35.74
N THR A 62 -8.83 -17.49 36.84
CA THR A 62 -8.06 -18.33 37.78
C THR A 62 -8.88 -19.47 38.37
N ASP A 63 -10.18 -19.29 38.50
CA ASP A 63 -11.10 -20.28 39.09
C ASP A 63 -11.75 -21.19 38.03
N ALA A 64 -11.41 -21.02 36.74
CA ALA A 64 -11.86 -21.93 35.70
C ALA A 64 -11.35 -23.36 35.96
N ASP A 65 -12.17 -24.34 35.59
CA ASP A 65 -11.83 -25.74 35.70
C ASP A 65 -10.61 -26.11 34.82
N ILE A 66 -9.95 -27.21 35.18
CA ILE A 66 -8.71 -27.63 34.55
C ILE A 66 -8.93 -27.98 33.07
N GLU A 67 -10.07 -28.56 32.71
CA GLU A 67 -10.37 -28.92 31.32
C GLU A 67 -10.49 -27.68 30.43
N ARG A 68 -11.19 -26.66 30.90
CA ARG A 68 -11.32 -25.36 30.22
C ARG A 68 -9.97 -24.68 30.03
N LYS A 69 -9.10 -24.71 31.05
CA LYS A 69 -7.73 -24.17 30.95
C LYS A 69 -6.88 -24.92 29.94
N ILE A 70 -6.93 -26.25 29.95
CA ILE A 70 -6.21 -27.10 28.98
C ILE A 70 -6.67 -26.78 27.56
N ARG A 71 -7.99 -26.71 27.32
CA ARG A 71 -8.56 -26.38 26.01
C ARG A 71 -8.10 -25.00 25.55
N PHE A 72 -8.08 -24.00 26.44
CA PHE A 72 -7.67 -22.63 26.11
C PHE A 72 -6.22 -22.55 25.63
N THR A 73 -5.32 -23.30 26.28
CA THR A 73 -3.89 -23.33 25.96
C THR A 73 -3.49 -24.45 24.98
N ASP A 74 -4.46 -25.12 24.36
CA ASP A 74 -4.19 -26.24 23.46
C ASP A 74 -3.33 -25.81 22.26
N ILE A 75 -2.29 -26.58 21.94
CA ILE A 75 -1.31 -26.24 20.91
C ILE A 75 -1.86 -26.37 19.47
N ASN A 76 -3.00 -27.01 19.29
CA ASN A 76 -3.65 -27.23 18.01
C ASN A 76 -4.96 -26.43 17.88
N GLU A 77 -5.69 -26.25 18.98
CA GLU A 77 -7.04 -25.68 19.00
C GLU A 77 -7.26 -24.60 20.06
N GLY A 78 -6.21 -24.22 20.79
CA GLY A 78 -6.27 -23.15 21.79
C GLY A 78 -6.48 -21.77 21.17
N TYR A 79 -6.81 -20.81 22.03
CA TYR A 79 -7.21 -19.46 21.62
C TYR A 79 -6.19 -18.79 20.67
N GLU A 80 -4.91 -18.74 21.05
CA GLU A 80 -3.85 -18.11 20.23
C GLU A 80 -3.68 -18.81 18.87
N ILE A 81 -3.84 -20.14 18.84
CA ILE A 81 -3.73 -20.94 17.62
C ILE A 81 -4.91 -20.68 16.68
N LEU A 82 -6.12 -20.51 17.22
CA LEU A 82 -7.30 -20.15 16.44
C LEU A 82 -7.18 -18.76 15.82
N VAL A 83 -6.70 -17.77 16.59
CA VAL A 83 -6.40 -16.42 16.04
C VAL A 83 -5.36 -16.51 14.92
N LYS A 84 -4.27 -17.25 15.14
CA LYS A 84 -3.22 -17.45 14.13
C LYS A 84 -3.73 -18.16 12.87
N LYS A 85 -4.63 -19.14 13.01
CA LYS A 85 -5.30 -19.81 11.87
C LYS A 85 -6.14 -18.82 11.07
N TRP A 86 -6.89 -17.94 11.74
CA TRP A 86 -7.68 -16.93 11.07
C TRP A 86 -6.85 -15.93 10.29
N VAL A 87 -5.72 -15.45 10.85
CA VAL A 87 -4.78 -14.56 10.14
C VAL A 87 -4.30 -15.20 8.84
N LYS A 88 -3.94 -16.49 8.88
CA LYS A 88 -3.52 -17.24 7.68
C LYS A 88 -4.62 -17.41 6.63
N GLN A 89 -5.88 -17.56 7.08
CA GLN A 89 -7.04 -17.74 6.19
C GLN A 89 -7.55 -16.41 5.63
N ASN A 90 -7.28 -15.31 6.32
CA ASN A 90 -7.73 -13.97 5.98
C ASN A 90 -6.51 -13.04 5.89
N PRO A 91 -5.56 -13.28 4.96
CA PRO A 91 -4.39 -12.42 4.82
C PRO A 91 -4.85 -11.00 4.51
N PHE A 92 -4.08 -10.01 4.98
CA PHE A 92 -4.35 -8.61 4.68
C PHE A 92 -4.37 -8.39 3.16
N LYS A 93 -5.40 -7.68 2.69
CA LYS A 93 -5.57 -7.28 1.30
C LYS A 93 -6.10 -5.86 1.28
N ALA A 94 -5.42 -4.98 0.55
CA ALA A 94 -5.93 -3.64 0.25
C ALA A 94 -6.14 -3.54 -1.26
N GLU A 95 -7.27 -2.98 -1.65
CA GLU A 95 -7.51 -2.60 -3.05
C GLU A 95 -6.63 -1.38 -3.37
N LEU A 96 -6.08 -1.36 -4.59
CA LEU A 96 -5.38 -0.18 -5.09
C LEU A 96 -6.40 0.94 -5.26
N PRO A 97 -6.05 2.21 -4.96
CA PRO A 97 -6.93 3.33 -5.27
C PRO A 97 -7.24 3.33 -6.77
N ASP A 98 -8.49 3.64 -7.11
CA ASP A 98 -8.97 3.69 -8.49
C ASP A 98 -8.07 4.60 -9.34
N VAL A 99 -7.74 4.14 -10.54
CA VAL A 99 -7.12 4.99 -11.56
C VAL A 99 -8.16 6.05 -11.93
N PRO A 100 -7.85 7.36 -11.89
CA PRO A 100 -8.80 8.37 -12.33
C PRO A 100 -9.23 8.06 -13.75
N MET A 101 -10.54 8.15 -13.96
CA MET A 101 -11.28 7.81 -15.18
C MET A 101 -10.85 8.52 -16.47
N ASP A 102 -9.78 9.30 -16.49
CA ASP A 102 -9.28 10.01 -17.68
C ASP A 102 -8.39 9.14 -18.59
N THR A 103 -8.55 7.82 -18.55
CA THR A 103 -7.86 6.87 -19.44
C THR A 103 -8.84 6.10 -20.31
N SER A 104 -9.88 6.77 -20.84
CA SER A 104 -10.90 6.19 -21.72
C SER A 104 -10.38 5.70 -23.09
N GLU A 105 -9.06 5.62 -23.28
CA GLU A 105 -8.43 5.20 -24.53
C GLU A 105 -7.91 3.75 -24.42
N PRO A 106 -8.28 2.85 -25.36
CA PRO A 106 -7.73 1.51 -25.44
C PRO A 106 -6.18 1.52 -25.44
N TYR A 107 -5.57 0.61 -24.67
CA TYR A 107 -4.12 0.51 -24.49
C TYR A 107 -3.32 0.54 -25.81
N GLU A 108 -3.84 -0.06 -26.87
CA GLU A 108 -3.19 -0.08 -28.19
C GLU A 108 -3.19 1.30 -28.88
N GLU A 109 -4.26 2.09 -28.75
CA GLU A 109 -4.34 3.46 -29.28
C GLU A 109 -3.45 4.41 -28.48
N TYR A 110 -3.43 4.21 -27.18
CA TYR A 110 -2.55 4.92 -26.26
C TYR A 110 -1.07 4.68 -26.59
N VAL A 111 -0.61 3.42 -26.73
CA VAL A 111 0.77 3.07 -27.11
C VAL A 111 1.16 3.63 -28.50
N LYS A 112 0.19 3.71 -29.42
CA LYS A 112 0.39 4.32 -30.74
C LYS A 112 0.60 5.83 -30.63
N LYS A 113 -0.15 6.53 -29.77
CA LYS A 113 0.10 7.95 -29.43
C LYS A 113 1.43 8.17 -28.71
N LEU A 114 1.85 7.23 -27.85
CA LEU A 114 3.17 7.27 -27.19
C LEU A 114 4.33 7.23 -28.18
N ARG A 115 4.30 6.28 -29.14
CA ARG A 115 5.32 6.18 -30.19
C ARG A 115 5.32 7.41 -31.08
N MET A 116 4.15 7.96 -31.41
CA MET A 116 4.06 9.19 -32.21
C MET A 116 4.54 10.43 -31.44
N LYS A 117 4.27 10.54 -30.12
CA LYS A 117 4.80 11.63 -29.26
C LYS A 117 6.32 11.54 -29.11
N ALA A 118 6.87 10.34 -28.93
CA ALA A 118 8.33 10.12 -28.89
C ALA A 118 9.02 10.49 -30.22
N PHE A 119 8.38 10.23 -31.36
CA PHE A 119 8.88 10.64 -32.68
C PHE A 119 8.71 12.14 -32.97
N ALA A 120 7.66 12.79 -32.45
CA ALA A 120 7.44 14.24 -32.62
C ALA A 120 8.45 15.11 -31.85
N ILE A 121 9.04 14.59 -30.75
CA ILE A 121 10.11 15.23 -29.99
C ILE A 121 11.39 15.44 -30.84
N GLY A 122 11.56 14.66 -31.92
CA GLY A 122 12.69 14.79 -32.84
C GLY A 122 12.55 15.88 -33.91
N THR A 123 11.34 16.36 -34.24
CA THR A 123 11.13 17.17 -35.46
C THR A 123 10.24 18.41 -35.32
N ALA A 124 9.38 18.52 -34.31
CA ALA A 124 8.55 19.71 -34.12
C ALA A 124 8.49 20.07 -32.63
N GLY A 125 9.05 21.23 -32.25
CA GLY A 125 9.30 21.66 -30.88
C GLY A 125 8.06 21.95 -30.02
N THR A 126 7.14 20.99 -29.91
CA THR A 126 5.94 20.98 -29.06
C THR A 126 6.03 19.75 -28.15
N VAL A 127 6.18 19.98 -26.85
CA VAL A 127 6.39 18.92 -25.85
C VAL A 127 5.03 18.52 -25.27
N ALA A 128 4.39 17.54 -25.89
CA ALA A 128 3.25 16.86 -25.31
C ALA A 128 3.75 15.53 -24.76
N ILE A 129 3.94 15.46 -23.44
CA ILE A 129 4.37 14.22 -22.76
C ILE A 129 3.09 13.40 -22.51
N GLY A 130 3.18 12.11 -22.80
CA GLY A 130 2.22 11.10 -22.40
C GLY A 130 3.07 9.90 -22.06
N THR A 131 3.20 9.61 -20.77
CA THR A 131 2.86 8.35 -20.12
C THR A 131 3.36 7.03 -20.79
N ALA A 132 4.67 6.77 -20.68
CA ALA A 132 5.28 5.51 -21.11
C ALA A 132 5.10 4.38 -20.08
N TYR A 133 4.25 3.39 -20.37
CA TYR A 133 4.28 2.09 -19.70
C TYR A 133 5.20 1.16 -20.49
N ALA A 134 6.31 0.76 -19.89
CA ALA A 134 7.09 -0.37 -20.36
C ALA A 134 7.81 -1.02 -19.18
N ILE A 135 7.30 -2.15 -18.68
CA ILE A 135 8.18 -3.17 -18.10
C ILE A 135 7.69 -4.56 -18.50
N ASN A 136 8.41 -5.14 -19.46
CA ASN A 136 8.56 -6.58 -19.61
C ASN A 136 9.43 -7.06 -18.42
N SER A 137 8.86 -7.74 -17.43
CA SER A 137 9.66 -8.62 -16.58
C SER A 137 8.80 -9.72 -15.97
N SER A 138 9.14 -10.94 -16.37
CA SER A 138 8.54 -12.24 -16.05
C SER A 138 8.69 -12.68 -14.58
N HIS A 139 8.78 -11.75 -13.62
CA HIS A 139 9.09 -12.07 -12.21
C HIS A 139 8.37 -11.19 -11.17
N ALA A 140 7.41 -10.35 -11.55
CA ALA A 140 6.67 -9.56 -10.57
C ALA A 140 5.54 -10.38 -9.95
N LYS A 141 5.44 -10.37 -8.61
CA LYS A 141 4.33 -10.92 -7.84
C LYS A 141 3.01 -10.45 -8.47
N GLY A 142 2.17 -11.39 -8.92
CA GLY A 142 1.07 -11.16 -9.87
C GLY A 142 -0.08 -10.24 -9.44
N TRP A 143 0.09 -9.42 -8.40
CA TRP A 143 -0.92 -8.46 -7.91
C TRP A 143 -0.62 -6.99 -8.27
N LEU A 144 0.59 -6.68 -8.78
CA LEU A 144 1.09 -5.29 -8.90
C LEU A 144 1.35 -4.80 -10.33
N ILE A 145 1.16 -5.65 -11.35
CA ILE A 145 1.69 -5.38 -12.70
C ILE A 145 0.78 -4.46 -13.53
N PHE A 146 -0.47 -4.24 -13.13
CA PHE A 146 -1.41 -3.41 -13.88
C PHE A 146 -1.83 -2.19 -13.06
N GLY A 147 -1.25 -1.03 -13.37
CA GLY A 147 -1.98 0.23 -13.22
C GLY A 147 -1.84 1.04 -11.94
N ASN A 148 -0.79 0.89 -11.09
CA ASN A 148 -0.65 1.82 -9.96
C ASN A 148 -0.31 3.25 -10.47
N PRO A 149 -1.20 4.25 -10.28
CA PRO A 149 -1.01 5.60 -10.81
C PRO A 149 0.25 6.30 -10.28
N ILE A 150 0.67 5.97 -9.04
CA ILE A 150 1.82 6.63 -8.41
C ILE A 150 3.14 6.26 -9.10
N VAL A 151 3.25 5.03 -9.63
CA VAL A 151 4.40 4.56 -10.40
C VAL A 151 4.45 5.24 -11.77
N ALA A 152 3.28 5.43 -12.40
CA ALA A 152 3.19 6.12 -13.68
C ALA A 152 3.65 7.58 -13.55
N ILE A 153 3.20 8.28 -12.51
CA ILE A 153 3.61 9.67 -12.24
C ILE A 153 5.12 9.77 -11.95
N ALA A 154 5.67 8.81 -11.20
CA ALA A 154 7.11 8.77 -10.92
C ALA A 154 7.96 8.60 -12.19
N ALA A 155 7.53 7.72 -13.11
CA ALA A 155 8.18 7.53 -14.40
C ALA A 155 8.13 8.80 -15.27
N GLU A 156 7.01 9.54 -15.25
CA GLU A 156 6.87 10.81 -15.95
C GLU A 156 7.81 11.89 -15.40
N LEU A 157 7.93 11.99 -14.07
CA LEU A 157 8.86 12.92 -13.43
C LEU A 157 10.32 12.66 -13.82
N ILE A 158 10.74 11.38 -13.87
CA ILE A 158 12.08 10.99 -14.33
C ILE A 158 12.27 11.39 -15.81
N GLY A 159 11.29 11.12 -16.66
CA GLY A 159 11.34 11.48 -18.08
C GLY A 159 11.47 13.00 -18.31
N ILE A 160 10.69 13.81 -17.57
CA ILE A 160 10.74 15.27 -17.66
C ILE A 160 12.07 15.80 -17.14
N ALA A 161 12.61 15.27 -16.05
CA ALA A 161 13.90 15.68 -15.52
C ALA A 161 15.03 15.45 -16.53
N LEU A 162 15.05 14.30 -17.22
CA LEU A 162 16.01 14.00 -18.27
C LEU A 162 15.88 15.00 -19.43
N ILE A 163 14.66 15.30 -19.90
CA ILE A 163 14.42 16.30 -20.94
C ILE A 163 14.91 17.68 -20.48
N TYR A 164 14.56 18.11 -19.25
CA TYR A 164 14.98 19.40 -18.70
C TYR A 164 16.50 19.60 -18.74
N THR A 165 17.29 18.55 -18.43
CA THR A 165 18.76 18.62 -18.53
C THR A 165 19.27 18.86 -19.96
N THR A 166 18.56 18.34 -20.97
CA THR A 166 18.91 18.52 -22.39
C THR A 166 18.42 19.85 -22.98
N VAL A 167 17.36 20.43 -22.41
CA VAL A 167 16.74 21.69 -22.86
C VAL A 167 17.26 22.91 -22.08
N LYS A 168 18.15 22.71 -21.10
CA LYS A 168 18.78 23.75 -20.24
C LYS A 168 19.39 24.93 -21.02
N TYR A 169 19.71 24.75 -22.31
CA TYR A 169 20.30 25.76 -23.19
C TYR A 169 19.35 26.31 -24.29
N LYS A 170 18.05 25.99 -24.26
CA LYS A 170 17.05 26.49 -25.23
C LYS A 170 16.14 27.59 -24.64
N GLU A 171 15.39 28.27 -25.50
CA GLU A 171 14.54 29.45 -25.23
C GLU A 171 13.77 29.43 -23.88
N ASN A 172 13.74 30.58 -23.19
CA ASN A 172 13.12 30.77 -21.88
C ASN A 172 11.66 30.26 -21.78
N ALA A 173 10.86 30.41 -22.84
CA ALA A 173 9.46 29.98 -22.84
C ALA A 173 9.30 28.45 -22.72
N LYS A 174 10.17 27.67 -23.38
CA LYS A 174 10.14 26.20 -23.30
C LYS A 174 10.60 25.71 -21.94
N ARG A 175 11.55 26.43 -21.32
CA ARG A 175 12.00 26.14 -19.97
C ARG A 175 10.89 26.36 -18.94
N GLN A 176 10.18 27.48 -19.03
CA GLN A 176 9.04 27.79 -18.14
C GLN A 176 7.92 26.76 -18.24
N GLU A 177 7.62 26.27 -19.44
CA GLU A 177 6.61 25.23 -19.65
C GLU A 177 7.02 23.89 -19.03
N ILE A 178 8.29 23.47 -19.18
CA ILE A 178 8.81 22.25 -18.55
C ILE A 178 8.78 22.38 -17.02
N GLU A 179 9.16 23.53 -16.47
CA GLU A 179 9.10 23.79 -15.03
C GLU A 179 7.66 23.76 -14.49
N ARG A 180 6.67 24.21 -15.28
CA ARG A 180 5.24 24.11 -14.93
C ARG A 180 4.78 22.65 -14.88
N GLN A 181 5.08 21.87 -15.92
CA GLN A 181 4.71 20.45 -15.99
C GLN A 181 5.35 19.63 -14.86
N LEU A 182 6.61 19.94 -14.50
CA LEU A 182 7.31 19.28 -13.41
C LEU A 182 6.60 19.53 -12.06
N ARG A 183 6.22 20.79 -11.77
CA ARG A 183 5.46 21.13 -10.56
C ARG A 183 4.10 20.42 -10.50
N GLU A 184 3.37 20.39 -11.61
CA GLU A 184 2.05 19.73 -11.67
C GLU A 184 2.14 18.23 -11.41
N LEU A 185 3.20 17.57 -11.88
CA LEU A 185 3.42 16.15 -11.64
C LEU A 185 3.95 15.85 -10.24
N GLU A 186 4.78 16.72 -9.66
CA GLU A 186 5.21 16.60 -8.26
C GLU A 186 4.01 16.71 -7.31
N GLU A 187 3.10 17.65 -7.56
CA GLU A 187 1.88 17.81 -6.79
C GLU A 187 0.96 16.60 -6.92
N LYS A 188 0.72 16.11 -8.14
CA LYS A 188 0.00 14.84 -8.36
C LYS A 188 0.66 13.68 -7.63
N GLN A 189 1.99 13.52 -7.71
CA GLN A 189 2.69 12.41 -7.05
C GLN A 189 2.49 12.47 -5.54
N LYS A 190 2.56 13.66 -4.95
CA LYS A 190 2.32 13.89 -3.53
C LYS A 190 0.89 13.54 -3.13
N ASP A 191 -0.11 13.95 -3.91
CA ASP A 191 -1.51 13.68 -3.63
C ASP A 191 -1.82 12.17 -3.71
N TYR A 192 -1.32 11.49 -4.73
CA TYR A 192 -1.46 10.03 -4.84
C TYR A 192 -0.73 9.27 -3.73
N LYS A 193 0.44 9.76 -3.29
CA LYS A 193 1.14 9.19 -2.15
C LYS A 193 0.28 9.27 -0.90
N ALA A 194 -0.26 10.45 -0.61
CA ALA A 194 -1.13 10.65 0.55
C ALA A 194 -2.37 9.75 0.47
N HIS A 195 -3.02 9.69 -0.69
CA HIS A 195 -4.20 8.86 -0.88
C HIS A 195 -3.92 7.35 -0.78
N LEU A 196 -2.79 6.88 -1.31
CA LEU A 196 -2.38 5.47 -1.15
C LEU A 196 -2.17 5.12 0.33
N ILE A 197 -1.49 5.98 1.08
CA ILE A 197 -1.25 5.77 2.52
C ILE A 197 -2.59 5.74 3.27
N GLU A 198 -3.50 6.66 2.96
CA GLU A 198 -4.83 6.69 3.55
C GLU A 198 -5.61 5.41 3.27
N THR A 199 -5.68 4.97 2.01
CA THR A 199 -6.34 3.72 1.61
C THR A 199 -5.78 2.49 2.33
N LEU A 200 -4.44 2.39 2.42
CA LEU A 200 -3.78 1.32 3.16
C LEU A 200 -4.11 1.36 4.65
N THR A 201 -4.16 2.56 5.23
CA THR A 201 -4.48 2.77 6.66
C THR A 201 -5.92 2.37 6.96
N VAL A 202 -6.88 2.79 6.12
CA VAL A 202 -8.31 2.44 6.29
C VAL A 202 -8.53 0.94 6.13
N ALA A 203 -7.89 0.32 5.13
CA ALA A 203 -7.97 -1.13 4.94
C ALA A 203 -7.38 -1.89 6.13
N ALA A 204 -6.25 -1.42 6.67
CA ALA A 204 -5.61 -2.00 7.85
C ALA A 204 -6.51 -1.94 9.08
N GLU A 205 -7.12 -0.78 9.34
CA GLU A 205 -8.05 -0.60 10.46
C GLU A 205 -9.26 -1.54 10.33
N TYR A 206 -9.86 -1.64 9.14
CA TYR A 206 -10.97 -2.53 8.88
C TYR A 206 -10.60 -4.01 9.12
N TRP A 207 -9.44 -4.44 8.60
CA TRP A 207 -8.95 -5.79 8.79
C TRP A 207 -8.72 -6.10 10.27
N LEU A 208 -8.10 -5.19 11.02
CA LEU A 208 -7.86 -5.34 12.46
C LEU A 208 -9.16 -5.41 13.27
N LYS A 209 -10.20 -4.63 12.92
CA LYS A 209 -11.52 -4.73 13.56
C LYS A 209 -12.17 -6.10 13.36
N ASN A 210 -12.02 -6.70 12.17
CA ASN A 210 -12.49 -8.05 11.91
C ASN A 210 -11.71 -9.09 12.72
N ALA A 211 -10.39 -8.90 12.83
CA ALA A 211 -9.51 -9.77 13.61
C ALA A 211 -9.83 -9.71 15.12
N GLU A 212 -10.04 -8.51 15.67
CA GLU A 212 -10.47 -8.29 17.06
C GLU A 212 -11.82 -8.94 17.33
N SER A 213 -12.79 -8.73 16.43
CA SER A 213 -14.13 -9.32 16.53
C SER A 213 -14.08 -10.85 16.51
N TYR A 214 -13.21 -11.43 15.69
CA TYR A 214 -12.99 -12.87 15.65
C TYR A 214 -12.36 -13.39 16.95
N SER A 215 -11.30 -12.73 17.44
CA SER A 215 -10.69 -13.00 18.74
C SER A 215 -11.73 -12.98 19.87
N ASP A 216 -12.56 -11.93 19.94
CA ASP A 216 -13.63 -11.78 20.92
C ASP A 216 -14.66 -12.90 20.87
N ASN A 217 -14.95 -13.41 19.68
CA ASN A 217 -15.87 -14.53 19.52
C ASN A 217 -15.23 -15.86 19.94
N ILE A 218 -13.94 -16.08 19.69
CA ILE A 218 -13.24 -17.27 20.18
C ILE A 218 -13.25 -17.31 21.71
N ILE A 219 -12.95 -16.18 22.38
CA ILE A 219 -12.91 -16.13 23.85
C ILE A 219 -14.21 -16.65 24.47
N LYS A 220 -15.37 -16.32 23.87
CA LYS A 220 -16.69 -16.75 24.35
C LYS A 220 -16.92 -18.26 24.27
N THR A 221 -16.15 -18.98 23.44
CA THR A 221 -16.23 -20.44 23.31
C THR A 221 -15.49 -21.19 24.42
N PHE A 222 -14.63 -20.48 25.15
CA PHE A 222 -13.96 -21.02 26.32
C PHE A 222 -14.79 -20.74 27.53
#